data_AF-X1NWF6-F1
#
_entry.id   AF-X1NWF6-F1
#
_cell.length_a   1.000
_cell.length_b   1.000
_cell.length_c   1.000
_cell.angle_alpha   90.00
_cell.angle_beta   90.00
_cell.angle_gamma   90.00
#
_symmetry.space_group_name_H-M   'P 1'
#
loop_
_entity.id
_entity.type
_entity.pdbx_description
1 polymer ?
#
loop_
_entity_poly.entity_id
_entity_poly.type
_entity_poly.pdbx_seq_one_letter_code
_entity_poly.pdbx_strand_id
1 'polypeptide(L)'
;RWENSTDFKEEFLDYLRNYVTTHSPYDVIAKALYETYKTSLEAPQNITLRSLYHHQILSYRDASEKLEKYGGALIADSTGLGKSRTCISLALDAIKNERKVLLIAPKSILDTTWMEEMKKTGVLLDSISTEMLSIDPDRLERDHPDANFLIIDEAHYFRRPTTNRYIALRDHILKTNAQVVLATATPVNNSLMDLYHQLALYLNEDCIEDLYGQTLAGYFAASQKRWLNSQKLDMEDVLQRFVTRHSREL
;
A
#
# COMPACT_ATOMS: atom_id res chain seq x y z
N ARG A 1 8.92 -18.67 -68.82
CA ARG A 1 10.16 -18.38 -68.05
C ARG A 1 10.03 -18.91 -66.61
N TRP A 2 9.73 -20.20 -66.47
CA TRP A 2 9.93 -20.98 -65.24
C TRP A 2 11.15 -21.89 -65.39
N GLU A 3 11.53 -22.22 -66.64
CA GLU A 3 12.69 -23.05 -66.98
C GLU A 3 14.06 -22.36 -66.75
N ASN A 4 14.07 -21.05 -66.47
CA ASN A 4 15.29 -20.29 -66.17
C ASN A 4 15.38 -19.87 -64.69
N SER A 5 14.52 -20.38 -63.80
CA SER A 5 14.61 -20.06 -62.37
C SER A 5 15.69 -20.92 -61.71
N THR A 6 16.62 -20.28 -61.01
CA THR A 6 17.57 -20.95 -60.11
C THR A 6 16.87 -21.36 -58.82
N ASP A 7 17.17 -22.55 -58.33
CA ASP A 7 16.65 -23.04 -57.04
C ASP A 7 17.19 -22.15 -55.90
N PHE A 8 16.28 -21.45 -55.22
CA PHE A 8 16.58 -20.52 -54.13
C PHE A 8 16.24 -21.11 -52.75
N LYS A 9 15.83 -22.38 -52.67
CA LYS A 9 15.30 -22.97 -51.43
C LYS A 9 16.34 -23.01 -50.32
N GLU A 10 17.56 -23.45 -50.62
CA GLU A 10 18.64 -23.52 -49.62
C GLU A 10 19.08 -22.13 -49.17
N GLU A 11 19.18 -21.18 -50.11
CA GLU A 11 19.53 -19.79 -49.79
C GLU A 11 18.46 -19.14 -48.90
N PHE A 12 17.17 -19.39 -49.18
CA PHE A 12 16.05 -18.95 -48.33
C PHE A 12 16.05 -19.60 -46.95
N LEU A 13 16.36 -20.90 -46.85
CA LEU A 13 16.44 -21.60 -45.56
C LEU A 13 17.61 -21.10 -44.71
N ASP A 14 18.74 -20.74 -45.32
CA ASP A 14 19.87 -20.13 -44.62
C ASP A 14 19.53 -18.71 -44.11
N TYR A 15 18.78 -17.92 -44.89
CA TYR A 15 18.24 -16.64 -44.39
C TYR A 15 17.32 -16.84 -43.18
N LEU A 16 16.42 -17.83 -43.21
CA LEU A 16 15.52 -18.11 -42.10
C LEU A 16 16.27 -18.60 -40.85
N ARG A 17 17.28 -19.47 -41.00
CA ARG A 17 18.10 -19.94 -39.88
C ARG A 17 18.89 -18.82 -39.21
N ASN A 18 19.38 -17.85 -40.00
CA ASN A 18 20.08 -16.69 -39.47
C ASN A 18 19.14 -15.66 -38.82
N TYR A 19 17.85 -15.68 -39.15
CA TYR A 19 16.85 -14.75 -38.60
C TYR A 19 16.16 -15.29 -37.34
N VAL A 20 16.06 -16.61 -37.18
CA VAL A 20 15.42 -17.24 -36.03
C VAL A 20 16.47 -17.63 -34.99
N THR A 21 16.83 -16.68 -34.13
CA THR A 21 17.56 -17.02 -32.89
C THR A 21 16.62 -17.74 -31.95
N THR A 22 16.81 -19.05 -31.78
CA THR A 22 16.09 -19.83 -30.79
C THR A 22 16.68 -19.55 -29.41
N HIS A 23 15.92 -18.88 -28.57
CA HIS A 23 16.22 -18.73 -27.15
C HIS A 23 15.58 -19.89 -26.38
N SER A 24 16.27 -20.39 -25.36
CA SER A 24 15.63 -21.37 -24.49
C SER A 24 14.43 -20.72 -23.78
N PRO A 25 13.39 -21.48 -23.39
CA PRO A 25 12.32 -20.94 -22.56
C PRO A 25 12.86 -20.24 -21.31
N TYR A 26 13.97 -20.75 -20.76
CA TYR A 26 14.68 -20.13 -19.66
C TYR A 26 15.20 -18.73 -20.01
N ASP A 27 15.87 -18.54 -21.15
CA ASP A 27 16.43 -17.23 -21.54
C ASP A 27 15.33 -16.20 -21.81
N VAL A 28 14.22 -16.64 -22.42
CA VAL A 28 13.06 -15.78 -22.67
C VAL A 28 12.43 -15.34 -21.35
N ILE A 29 12.23 -16.28 -20.42
CA ILE A 29 11.68 -15.99 -19.09
C ILE A 29 12.66 -15.11 -18.30
N ALA A 30 13.95 -15.43 -18.28
CA ALA A 30 14.97 -14.65 -17.58
C ALA A 30 15.06 -13.22 -18.13
N LYS A 31 14.97 -13.03 -19.45
CA LYS A 31 14.96 -11.71 -20.07
C LYS A 31 13.66 -10.94 -19.81
N ALA A 32 12.52 -11.61 -19.82
CA ALA A 32 11.25 -11.00 -19.45
C ALA A 32 11.25 -10.55 -17.98
N LEU A 33 11.74 -11.39 -17.07
CA LEU A 33 11.94 -11.05 -15.65
C LEU A 33 12.92 -9.88 -15.51
N TYR A 34 14.07 -9.94 -16.19
CA TYR A 34 15.05 -8.85 -16.17
C TYR A 34 14.44 -7.54 -16.65
N GLU A 35 13.77 -7.52 -17.81
CA GLU A 35 13.13 -6.31 -18.34
C GLU A 35 12.03 -5.77 -17.44
N THR A 36 11.29 -6.65 -16.75
CA THR A 36 10.26 -6.27 -15.78
C THR A 36 10.87 -5.65 -14.51
N TYR A 37 12.01 -6.17 -14.04
CA TYR A 37 12.60 -5.79 -12.75
C TYR A 37 13.86 -4.92 -12.86
N LYS A 38 14.41 -4.64 -14.05
CA LYS A 38 15.67 -3.90 -14.23
C LYS A 38 15.63 -2.51 -13.62
N THR A 39 14.51 -1.80 -13.75
CA THR A 39 14.30 -0.49 -13.11
C THR A 39 14.41 -0.58 -11.58
N SER A 40 14.04 -1.72 -11.01
CA SER A 40 14.19 -2.02 -9.58
C SER A 40 15.62 -2.38 -9.17
N LEU A 41 16.41 -2.95 -10.09
CA LEU A 41 17.80 -3.35 -9.85
C LEU A 41 18.78 -2.17 -10.03
N GLU A 42 18.46 -1.24 -10.92
CA GLU A 42 19.28 -0.09 -11.30
C GLU A 42 19.00 1.17 -10.46
N ALA A 43 17.93 1.18 -9.66
CA ALA A 43 17.61 2.31 -8.78
C ALA A 43 18.74 2.56 -7.74
N PRO A 44 19.08 3.84 -7.45
CA PRO A 44 20.13 4.18 -6.50
C PRO A 44 19.89 3.47 -5.16
N GLN A 45 20.95 2.79 -4.70
CA GLN A 45 20.93 1.80 -3.63
C GLN A 45 20.65 2.45 -2.26
N ASN A 46 19.39 2.76 -1.97
CA ASN A 46 18.95 3.06 -0.61
C ASN A 46 19.05 1.77 0.22
N ILE A 47 19.97 1.78 1.19
CA ILE A 47 20.24 0.69 2.16
C ILE A 47 18.95 0.13 2.78
N THR A 48 17.89 0.94 2.84
CA THR A 48 16.54 0.60 3.30
C THR A 48 15.87 -0.55 2.56
N LEU A 49 15.91 -0.56 1.21
CA LEU A 49 15.17 -1.54 0.41
C LEU A 49 15.86 -2.90 0.32
N ARG A 50 17.18 -2.98 0.57
CA ARG A 50 17.93 -4.25 0.51
C ARG A 50 17.54 -5.26 1.58
N SER A 51 16.92 -4.80 2.67
CA SER A 51 16.47 -5.65 3.78
C SER A 51 15.01 -6.13 3.62
N LEU A 52 14.31 -5.62 2.61
CA LEU A 52 12.92 -5.98 2.35
C LEU A 52 12.84 -7.22 1.48
N TYR A 53 11.90 -8.09 1.82
CA TYR A 53 11.50 -9.18 0.92
C TYR A 53 10.77 -8.60 -0.31
N HIS A 54 10.74 -9.36 -1.40
CA HIS A 54 10.16 -8.90 -2.66
C HIS A 54 8.71 -8.39 -2.49
N HIS A 55 7.86 -9.12 -1.77
CA HIS A 55 6.50 -8.70 -1.50
C HIS A 55 6.42 -7.39 -0.71
N GLN A 56 7.37 -7.11 0.19
CA GLN A 56 7.42 -5.85 0.94
C GLN A 56 7.81 -4.68 0.05
N ILE A 57 8.66 -4.91 -0.96
CA ILE A 57 9.00 -3.90 -1.97
C ILE A 57 7.77 -3.57 -2.83
N LEU A 58 6.98 -4.59 -3.21
CA LEU A 58 5.72 -4.38 -3.92
C LEU A 58 4.73 -3.59 -3.07
N SER A 59 4.49 -4.00 -1.81
CA SER A 59 3.60 -3.26 -0.89
C SER A 59 4.08 -1.82 -0.68
N TYR A 60 5.40 -1.61 -0.55
CA TYR A 60 5.98 -0.28 -0.41
C TYR A 60 5.70 0.60 -1.65
N ARG A 61 5.93 0.09 -2.85
CA ARG A 61 5.71 0.84 -4.09
C ARG A 61 4.24 1.22 -4.25
N ASP A 62 3.36 0.23 -4.12
CA ASP A 62 1.93 0.43 -4.27
C ASP A 62 1.38 1.42 -3.22
N ALA A 63 1.82 1.30 -1.96
CA ALA A 63 1.44 2.24 -0.92
C ALA A 63 2.01 3.64 -1.16
N SER A 64 3.25 3.76 -1.66
CA SER A 64 3.89 5.05 -1.97
C SER A 64 3.13 5.79 -3.07
N GLU A 65 2.78 5.11 -4.15
CA GLU A 65 1.99 5.69 -5.25
C GLU A 65 0.61 6.16 -4.77
N LYS A 66 -0.05 5.36 -3.93
CA LYS A 66 -1.34 5.73 -3.32
C LYS A 66 -1.22 6.93 -2.37
N LEU A 67 -0.18 6.98 -1.54
CA LEU A 67 0.10 8.10 -0.63
C LEU A 67 0.31 9.41 -1.39
N GLU A 68 1.06 9.38 -2.50
CA GLU A 68 1.29 10.56 -3.34
C GLU A 68 -0.01 11.04 -4.01
N LYS A 69 -0.83 10.10 -4.50
CA LYS A 69 -2.05 10.44 -5.25
C LYS A 69 -3.23 10.83 -4.37
N TYR A 70 -3.40 10.20 -3.21
CA TYR A 70 -4.61 10.31 -2.39
C TYR A 70 -4.37 10.82 -0.97
N GLY A 71 -3.13 11.10 -0.59
CA GLY A 71 -2.79 11.50 0.78
C GLY A 71 -2.84 10.36 1.79
N GLY A 72 -3.13 9.12 1.36
CA GLY A 72 -3.11 7.97 2.25
C GLY A 72 -3.13 6.63 1.53
N ALA A 73 -2.78 5.59 2.28
CA ALA A 73 -2.80 4.22 1.80
C ALA A 73 -3.23 3.26 2.91
N LEU A 74 -4.01 2.23 2.56
CA LEU A 74 -4.36 1.15 3.47
C LEU A 74 -3.59 -0.12 3.09
N ILE A 75 -2.66 -0.56 3.94
CA ILE A 75 -1.88 -1.79 3.77
C ILE A 75 -2.61 -2.94 4.49
N ALA A 76 -3.22 -3.81 3.68
CA ALA A 76 -4.05 -4.96 4.10
C ALA A 76 -3.32 -6.31 4.01
N ASP A 77 -1.99 -6.32 4.02
CA ASP A 77 -1.19 -7.55 3.95
C ASP A 77 -1.52 -8.48 5.14
N SER A 78 -1.50 -9.79 4.91
CA SER A 78 -1.69 -10.80 5.96
C SER A 78 -0.68 -10.67 7.13
N THR A 79 -1.04 -11.22 8.28
CA THR A 79 -0.18 -11.23 9.48
C THR A 79 1.14 -11.94 9.20
N GLY A 80 2.25 -11.35 9.66
CA GLY A 80 3.59 -11.92 9.46
C GLY A 80 4.15 -11.75 8.05
N LEU A 81 3.62 -10.84 7.23
CA LEU A 81 4.25 -10.39 5.97
C LEU A 81 5.22 -9.21 6.17
N GLY A 82 5.32 -8.69 7.40
CA GLY A 82 6.25 -7.62 7.77
C GLY A 82 5.76 -6.22 7.38
N LYS A 83 4.47 -5.95 7.58
CA LYS A 83 3.86 -4.61 7.44
C LYS A 83 4.68 -3.52 8.15
N SER A 84 5.22 -3.81 9.34
CA SER A 84 6.05 -2.88 10.09
C SER A 84 7.30 -2.45 9.32
N ARG A 85 7.97 -3.35 8.56
CA ARG A 85 9.12 -2.99 7.72
C ARG A 85 8.76 -2.13 6.53
N THR A 86 7.64 -2.44 5.87
CA THR A 86 7.08 -1.60 4.81
C THR A 86 6.77 -0.21 5.35
N CYS A 87 6.13 -0.12 6.52
CA CYS A 87 5.83 1.15 7.18
C CYS A 87 7.09 1.93 7.61
N ILE A 88 8.13 1.27 8.13
CA ILE A 88 9.42 1.91 8.44
C ILE A 88 10.07 2.47 7.16
N SER A 89 9.95 1.75 6.04
CA SER A 89 10.49 2.22 4.76
C SER A 89 9.76 3.49 4.28
N LEU A 90 8.43 3.50 4.37
CA LEU A 90 7.62 4.69 4.10
C LEU A 90 7.95 5.85 5.06
N ALA A 91 8.13 5.55 6.36
CA ALA A 91 8.54 6.53 7.37
C ALA A 91 9.88 7.19 7.02
N LEU A 92 10.86 6.39 6.59
CA LEU A 92 12.18 6.89 6.23
C LEU A 92 12.11 7.83 5.03
N ASP A 93 11.31 7.52 4.03
CA ASP A 93 11.14 8.43 2.89
C ASP A 93 10.34 9.67 3.26
N ALA A 94 9.37 9.57 4.16
CA ALA A 94 8.70 10.74 4.73
C ALA A 94 9.70 11.65 5.47
N ILE A 95 10.59 11.09 6.30
CA ILE A 95 11.64 11.82 7.01
C ILE A 95 12.61 12.51 6.03
N LYS A 96 13.03 11.81 4.95
CA LYS A 96 13.87 12.41 3.89
C LYS A 96 13.18 13.59 3.20
N ASN A 97 11.85 13.55 3.11
CA ASN A 97 11.02 14.64 2.59
C ASN A 97 10.58 15.63 3.68
N GLU A 98 11.34 15.71 4.79
CA GLU A 98 11.14 16.67 5.90
C GLU A 98 9.77 16.57 6.59
N ARG A 99 9.08 15.43 6.47
CA ARG A 99 7.84 15.18 7.20
C ARG A 99 8.11 14.70 8.63
N LYS A 100 7.24 15.12 9.55
CA LYS A 100 7.26 14.69 10.95
C LYS A 100 6.42 13.44 11.09
N VAL A 101 7.09 12.32 11.31
CA VAL A 101 6.46 10.99 11.40
C VAL A 101 6.00 10.69 12.82
N LEU A 102 4.76 10.22 12.96
CA LEU A 102 4.22 9.69 14.21
C LEU A 102 3.67 8.29 14.00
N LEU A 103 4.09 7.34 14.84
CA LEU A 103 3.55 5.99 14.89
C LEU A 103 2.45 5.88 15.95
N ILE A 104 1.31 5.31 15.57
CA ILE A 104 0.18 5.03 16.43
C ILE A 104 -0.09 3.53 16.39
N ALA A 105 0.04 2.84 17.51
CA ALA A 105 -0.23 1.40 17.58
C ALA A 105 -0.63 0.99 19.01
N PRO A 106 -1.24 -0.19 19.23
CA PRO A 106 -1.46 -0.70 20.58
C PRO A 106 -0.16 -0.79 21.37
N LYS A 107 -0.22 -0.46 22.67
CA LYS A 107 0.99 -0.42 23.52
C LYS A 107 1.80 -1.71 23.48
N SER A 108 1.13 -2.87 23.46
CA SER A 108 1.79 -4.17 23.39
C SER A 108 2.61 -4.38 22.11
N ILE A 109 2.18 -3.82 20.97
CA ILE A 109 2.87 -3.94 19.69
C ILE A 109 4.01 -2.91 19.60
N LEU A 110 3.81 -1.72 20.16
CA LEU A 110 4.87 -0.71 20.31
C LEU A 110 6.05 -1.27 21.11
N ASP A 111 5.76 -1.82 22.29
CA ASP A 111 6.77 -2.31 23.24
C ASP A 111 7.48 -3.60 22.77
N THR A 112 6.99 -4.25 21.71
CA THR A 112 7.53 -5.51 21.18
C THR A 112 8.00 -5.35 19.73
N THR A 113 7.09 -5.54 18.78
CA THR A 113 7.37 -5.65 17.34
C THR A 113 8.03 -4.38 16.81
N TRP A 114 7.47 -3.21 17.12
CA TRP A 114 8.01 -1.95 16.63
C TRP A 114 9.35 -1.60 17.27
N MET A 115 9.50 -1.78 18.58
CA MET A 115 10.78 -1.58 19.26
C MET A 115 11.89 -2.46 18.67
N GLU A 116 11.61 -3.73 18.38
CA GLU A 116 12.56 -4.63 17.73
C GLU A 116 12.91 -4.20 16.31
N GLU A 117 11.92 -3.84 15.49
CA GLU A 117 12.17 -3.44 14.11
C GLU A 117 12.88 -2.08 14.03
N MET A 118 12.57 -1.13 14.91
CA MET A 118 13.32 0.12 15.09
C MET A 118 14.78 -0.16 15.44
N LYS A 119 15.04 -1.07 16.39
CA LYS A 119 16.40 -1.46 16.75
C LYS A 119 17.16 -2.13 15.61
N LYS A 120 16.51 -3.01 14.85
CA LYS A 120 17.13 -3.71 13.69
C LYS A 120 17.45 -2.74 12.56
N THR A 121 16.60 -1.75 12.33
CA THR A 121 16.73 -0.78 11.23
C THR A 121 17.53 0.46 11.60
N GLY A 122 17.72 0.73 12.89
CA GLY A 122 18.34 1.96 13.40
C GLY A 122 17.45 3.19 13.28
N VAL A 123 16.16 3.00 13.04
CA VAL A 123 15.17 4.08 12.88
C VAL A 123 14.46 4.30 14.21
N LEU A 124 14.46 5.53 14.71
CA LEU A 124 13.70 5.92 15.89
C LEU A 124 12.51 6.76 15.42
N LEU A 125 11.29 6.28 15.68
CA LEU A 125 10.06 7.04 15.42
C LEU A 125 9.41 7.41 16.75
N ASP A 126 8.90 8.63 16.84
CA ASP A 126 8.00 8.99 17.92
C ASP A 126 6.73 8.15 17.84
N SER A 127 6.15 7.81 18.99
CA SER A 127 4.95 6.98 19.04
C SER A 127 4.00 7.33 20.17
N ILE A 128 2.72 7.10 19.92
CA ILE A 128 1.64 7.18 20.89
C ILE A 128 0.81 5.90 20.84
N SER A 129 0.38 5.41 22.01
CA SER A 129 -0.43 4.20 22.05
C SER A 129 -1.89 4.48 21.70
N THR A 130 -2.55 3.54 21.02
CA THR A 130 -3.98 3.65 20.67
C THR A 130 -4.87 3.80 21.91
N GLU A 131 -4.50 3.16 23.02
CA GLU A 131 -5.18 3.29 24.31
C GLU A 131 -5.05 4.70 24.85
N MET A 132 -3.87 5.32 24.73
CA MET A 132 -3.63 6.69 25.18
C MET A 132 -4.53 7.69 24.45
N LEU A 133 -4.70 7.56 23.14
CA LEU A 133 -5.63 8.40 22.36
C LEU A 133 -7.11 8.22 22.76
N SER A 134 -7.45 7.07 23.36
CA SER A 134 -8.80 6.84 23.87
C SER A 134 -9.01 7.53 25.23
N ILE A 135 -7.96 7.62 26.05
CA ILE A 135 -7.98 8.19 27.40
C ILE A 135 -7.81 9.72 27.37
N ASP A 136 -6.83 10.22 26.60
CA ASP A 136 -6.51 11.64 26.44
C ASP A 136 -6.41 11.98 24.94
N PRO A 137 -7.54 12.31 24.29
CA PRO A 137 -7.58 12.57 22.85
C PRO A 137 -6.80 13.83 22.47
N ASP A 138 -6.77 14.82 23.36
CA ASP A 138 -6.07 16.11 23.15
C ASP A 138 -4.55 15.95 23.16
N ARG A 139 -4.05 14.80 23.64
CA ARG A 139 -2.61 14.51 23.69
C ARG A 139 -1.94 14.56 22.33
N LEU A 140 -2.62 14.13 21.28
CA LEU A 140 -2.08 14.16 19.92
C LEU A 140 -1.69 15.59 19.52
N GLU A 141 -2.61 16.54 19.73
CA GLU A 141 -2.42 17.95 19.44
C GLU A 141 -1.42 18.63 20.38
N ARG A 142 -1.38 18.19 21.65
CA ARG A 142 -0.51 18.75 22.68
C ARG A 142 0.96 18.36 22.48
N ASP A 143 1.20 17.08 22.26
CA ASP A 143 2.55 16.49 22.26
C ASP A 143 3.13 16.42 20.84
N HIS A 144 2.28 16.29 19.81
CA HIS A 144 2.69 16.12 18.41
C HIS A 144 1.93 17.06 17.45
N PRO A 145 1.85 18.38 17.70
CA PRO A 145 1.03 19.31 16.92
C PRO A 145 1.38 19.38 15.43
N ASP A 146 2.65 19.11 15.09
CA ASP A 146 3.17 19.26 13.74
C ASP A 146 3.32 17.91 13.00
N ALA A 147 2.85 16.80 13.59
CA ALA A 147 2.94 15.50 12.93
C ALA A 147 2.08 15.50 11.65
N ASN A 148 2.71 15.24 10.51
CA ASN A 148 2.08 15.33 9.19
C ASN A 148 2.33 14.08 8.33
N PHE A 149 2.88 13.02 8.93
CA PHE A 149 2.93 11.68 8.38
C PHE A 149 2.59 10.68 9.48
N LEU A 150 1.40 10.09 9.40
CA LEU A 150 0.86 9.24 10.45
C LEU A 150 0.88 7.79 10.00
N ILE A 151 1.50 6.92 10.80
CA ILE A 151 1.45 5.47 10.60
C ILE A 151 0.57 4.90 11.70
N ILE A 152 -0.53 4.26 11.31
CA ILE A 152 -1.46 3.63 12.24
C ILE A 152 -1.39 2.12 12.04
N ASP A 153 -0.78 1.42 12.98
CA ASP A 153 -0.82 -0.04 13.01
C ASP A 153 -2.05 -0.54 13.79
N GLU A 154 -2.54 -1.71 13.41
CA GLU A 154 -3.85 -2.22 13.82
C GLU A 154 -4.98 -1.19 13.60
N ALA A 155 -5.04 -0.63 12.39
CA ALA A 155 -6.01 0.41 12.02
C ALA A 155 -7.48 0.03 12.27
N HIS A 156 -7.79 -1.25 12.48
CA HIS A 156 -9.13 -1.72 12.86
C HIS A 156 -9.65 -1.09 14.17
N TYR A 157 -8.79 -0.51 15.01
CA TYR A 157 -9.22 0.29 16.17
C TYR A 157 -9.90 1.61 15.77
N PHE A 158 -9.64 2.13 14.56
CA PHE A 158 -10.12 3.42 14.04
C PHE A 158 -11.27 3.28 13.03
N ARG A 159 -12.16 2.30 13.24
CA ARG A 159 -13.33 2.05 12.36
C ARG A 159 -14.63 2.72 12.80
N ARG A 160 -14.64 3.33 14.00
CA ARG A 160 -15.87 3.88 14.62
C ARG A 160 -15.75 5.41 14.76
N PRO A 161 -16.52 6.19 13.96
CA PRO A 161 -16.39 7.64 13.96
C PRO A 161 -16.83 8.32 15.26
N THR A 162 -17.60 7.61 16.10
CA THR A 162 -18.06 8.12 17.40
C THR A 162 -17.04 7.97 18.53
N THR A 163 -15.90 7.34 18.28
CA THR A 163 -14.87 7.13 19.32
C THR A 163 -13.94 8.33 19.42
N ASN A 164 -13.56 8.71 20.65
CA ASN A 164 -12.66 9.84 20.88
C ASN A 164 -11.37 9.76 20.06
N ARG A 165 -10.74 8.58 20.00
CA ARG A 165 -9.53 8.35 19.21
C ARG A 165 -9.71 8.60 17.71
N TYR A 166 -10.89 8.29 17.15
CA TYR A 166 -11.17 8.55 15.74
C TYR A 166 -11.33 10.05 15.49
N ILE A 167 -12.08 10.72 16.35
CA ILE A 167 -12.31 12.16 16.26
C ILE A 167 -10.98 12.90 16.37
N ALA A 168 -10.17 12.60 17.39
CA ALA A 168 -8.85 13.21 17.56
C ALA A 168 -7.92 12.96 16.36
N LEU A 169 -7.89 11.73 15.84
CA LEU A 169 -7.08 11.42 14.65
C LEU A 169 -7.56 12.21 13.43
N ARG A 170 -8.87 12.25 13.18
CA ARG A 170 -9.46 12.97 12.05
C ARG A 170 -9.21 14.47 12.13
N ASP A 171 -9.44 15.07 13.30
CA ASP A 171 -9.24 16.49 13.50
C ASP A 171 -7.77 16.87 13.28
N HIS A 172 -6.85 16.03 13.77
CA HIS A 172 -5.42 16.21 13.54
C HIS A 172 -5.05 16.12 12.05
N ILE A 173 -5.53 15.08 11.34
CA ILE A 173 -5.27 14.92 9.89
C ILE A 173 -5.74 16.15 9.11
N LEU A 174 -6.94 16.64 9.40
CA LEU A 174 -7.50 17.81 8.73
C LEU A 174 -6.69 19.08 9.03
N LYS A 175 -6.23 19.24 10.27
CA LYS A 175 -5.46 20.42 10.70
C LYS A 175 -4.06 20.45 10.08
N THR A 176 -3.38 19.32 10.01
CA THR A 176 -1.98 19.24 9.53
C THR A 176 -1.85 18.84 8.06
N ASN A 177 -2.98 18.54 7.40
CA ASN A 177 -3.01 17.94 6.06
C ASN A 177 -2.09 16.71 5.99
N ALA A 178 -2.19 15.85 7.02
CA ALA A 178 -1.28 14.73 7.20
C ALA A 178 -1.46 13.66 6.11
N GLN A 179 -0.35 13.06 5.69
CA GLN A 179 -0.40 11.78 4.98
C GLN A 179 -0.62 10.62 5.95
N VAL A 180 -1.44 9.64 5.55
CA VAL A 180 -1.90 8.58 6.46
C VAL A 180 -1.62 7.19 5.90
N VAL A 181 -0.88 6.37 6.65
CA VAL A 181 -0.67 4.95 6.38
C VAL A 181 -1.45 4.13 7.38
N LEU A 182 -2.47 3.40 6.91
CA LEU A 182 -3.25 2.48 7.74
C LEU A 182 -2.77 1.05 7.52
N ALA A 183 -2.17 0.42 8.51
CA ALA A 183 -1.76 -0.97 8.46
C ALA A 183 -2.75 -1.85 9.25
N THR A 184 -3.27 -2.90 8.62
CA THR A 184 -4.15 -3.87 9.29
C THR A 184 -4.13 -5.20 8.54
N ALA A 185 -4.23 -6.33 9.25
CA ALA A 185 -4.46 -7.62 8.60
C ALA A 185 -5.94 -7.83 8.19
N THR A 186 -6.85 -7.02 8.76
CA THR A 186 -8.30 -7.20 8.63
C THR A 186 -8.97 -5.86 8.29
N PRO A 187 -8.96 -5.44 7.01
CA PRO A 187 -9.59 -4.17 6.59
C PRO A 187 -11.12 -4.21 6.71
N VAL A 188 -11.72 -5.38 6.50
CA VAL A 188 -13.16 -5.61 6.68
C VAL A 188 -13.32 -6.62 7.81
N ASN A 189 -14.01 -6.24 8.88
CA ASN A 189 -14.22 -7.09 10.04
C ASN A 189 -15.70 -7.48 10.15
N ASN A 190 -16.59 -6.52 10.45
CA ASN A 190 -18.02 -6.80 10.62
C ASN A 190 -18.92 -6.04 9.65
N SER A 191 -18.40 -5.00 8.97
CA SER A 191 -19.18 -4.18 8.04
C SER A 191 -18.29 -3.54 6.99
N LEU A 192 -18.83 -3.34 5.78
CA LEU A 192 -18.18 -2.50 4.77
C LEU A 192 -18.06 -1.06 5.24
N MET A 193 -18.94 -0.62 6.15
CA MET A 193 -18.83 0.70 6.78
C MET A 193 -17.58 0.83 7.65
N ASP A 194 -17.05 -0.27 8.21
CA ASP A 194 -15.79 -0.22 8.95
C ASP A 194 -14.65 0.22 8.02
N LEU A 195 -14.58 -0.35 6.81
CA LEU A 195 -13.59 0.01 5.79
C LEU A 195 -13.81 1.45 5.30
N TYR A 196 -15.07 1.83 5.03
CA TYR A 196 -15.40 3.21 4.66
C TYR A 196 -14.86 4.22 5.68
N HIS A 197 -15.13 4.02 6.98
CA HIS A 197 -14.70 4.98 7.99
C HIS A 197 -13.18 5.09 8.08
N GLN A 198 -12.45 4.01 7.82
CA GLN A 198 -10.99 4.04 7.74
C GLN A 198 -10.51 4.84 6.52
N LEU A 199 -11.09 4.58 5.34
CA LEU A 199 -10.75 5.32 4.12
C LEU A 199 -11.12 6.82 4.22
N ALA A 200 -12.25 7.12 4.85
CA ALA A 200 -12.72 8.49 5.07
C ALA A 200 -11.85 9.32 6.04
N LEU A 201 -10.83 8.72 6.67
CA LEU A 201 -9.84 9.48 7.44
C LEU A 201 -8.97 10.37 6.54
N TYR A 202 -8.71 9.97 5.30
CA TYR A 202 -7.83 10.69 4.38
C TYR A 202 -8.42 10.91 2.98
N LEU A 203 -9.48 10.18 2.60
CA LEU A 203 -10.16 10.38 1.32
C LEU A 203 -11.28 11.41 1.40
N ASN A 204 -11.42 12.19 0.33
CA ASN A 204 -12.60 13.01 0.07
C ASN A 204 -13.77 12.17 -0.47
N GLU A 205 -15.00 12.68 -0.32
CA GLU A 205 -16.21 11.98 -0.77
C GLU A 205 -16.31 11.81 -2.29
N ASP A 206 -15.66 12.66 -3.07
CA ASP A 206 -15.67 12.67 -4.54
C ASP A 206 -14.60 11.77 -5.18
N CYS A 207 -13.79 11.05 -4.38
CA CYS A 207 -12.62 10.31 -4.86
C CYS A 207 -12.91 9.13 -5.82
N ILE A 208 -14.18 8.76 -5.96
CA ILE A 208 -14.68 7.70 -6.85
C ILE A 208 -15.76 8.20 -7.83
N GLU A 209 -15.99 9.51 -7.92
CA GLU A 209 -17.01 10.08 -8.82
C GLU A 209 -16.69 9.75 -10.29
N ASP A 210 -15.42 9.69 -10.64
CA ASP A 210 -14.92 9.29 -11.96
C ASP A 210 -15.23 7.83 -12.33
N LEU A 211 -15.39 6.95 -11.34
CA LEU A 211 -15.66 5.52 -11.55
C LEU A 211 -17.16 5.20 -11.53
N TYR A 212 -17.90 5.80 -10.61
CA TYR A 212 -19.28 5.39 -10.31
C TYR A 212 -20.30 6.53 -10.29
N GLY A 213 -19.89 7.79 -10.50
CA GLY A 213 -20.79 8.95 -10.50
C GLY A 213 -21.53 9.16 -9.16
N GLN A 214 -20.94 8.73 -8.06
CA GLN A 214 -21.51 8.85 -6.71
C GLN A 214 -20.41 9.09 -5.67
N THR A 215 -20.80 9.61 -4.51
CA THR A 215 -19.90 9.81 -3.37
C THR A 215 -19.41 8.48 -2.79
N LEU A 216 -18.25 8.48 -2.15
CA LEU A 216 -17.68 7.35 -1.40
C LEU A 216 -18.68 6.80 -0.38
N ALA A 217 -19.29 7.66 0.45
CA ALA A 217 -20.31 7.26 1.41
C ALA A 217 -21.52 6.57 0.75
N GLY A 218 -22.01 7.14 -0.35
CA GLY A 218 -23.11 6.58 -1.14
C GLY A 218 -22.81 5.18 -1.68
N TYR A 219 -21.62 5.01 -2.26
CA TYR A 219 -21.15 3.71 -2.76
C TYR A 219 -21.09 2.67 -1.64
N PHE A 220 -20.45 2.98 -0.52
CA PHE A 220 -20.33 2.06 0.61
C PHE A 220 -21.68 1.73 1.26
N ALA A 221 -22.60 2.69 1.37
CA ALA A 221 -23.95 2.46 1.87
C ALA A 221 -24.75 1.52 0.96
N ALA A 222 -24.68 1.73 -0.37
CA ALA A 222 -25.32 0.85 -1.35
C ALA A 222 -24.72 -0.57 -1.30
N SER A 223 -23.40 -0.67 -1.25
CA SER A 223 -22.66 -1.93 -1.12
C SER A 223 -22.99 -2.68 0.17
N GLN A 224 -23.11 -1.97 1.30
CA GLN A 224 -23.52 -2.55 2.59
C GLN A 224 -24.93 -3.14 2.51
N LYS A 225 -25.88 -2.46 1.85
CA LYS A 225 -27.23 -2.99 1.64
C LYS A 225 -27.23 -4.25 0.78
N ARG A 226 -26.42 -4.29 -0.29
CA ARG A 226 -26.25 -5.48 -1.13
C ARG A 226 -25.66 -6.65 -0.34
N TRP A 227 -24.64 -6.37 0.48
CA TRP A 227 -23.97 -7.36 1.31
C TRP A 227 -24.91 -7.99 2.35
N LEU A 228 -25.73 -7.19 3.02
CA LEU A 228 -26.75 -7.69 3.97
C LEU A 228 -27.83 -8.55 3.31
N ASN A 229 -28.10 -8.31 2.03
CA ASN A 229 -29.06 -9.09 1.24
C ASN A 229 -28.42 -10.29 0.53
N SER A 230 -27.16 -10.64 0.85
CA SER A 230 -26.40 -11.72 0.20
C SER A 230 -26.31 -11.58 -1.33
N GLN A 231 -26.35 -10.36 -1.85
CA GLN A 231 -26.19 -10.10 -3.27
C GLN A 231 -24.71 -10.13 -3.64
N LYS A 232 -24.41 -10.49 -4.91
CA LYS A 232 -23.04 -10.45 -5.42
C LYS A 232 -22.49 -9.03 -5.27
N LEU A 233 -21.33 -8.93 -4.63
CA LEU A 233 -20.62 -7.68 -4.40
C LEU A 233 -19.36 -7.66 -5.25
N ASP A 234 -19.18 -6.60 -6.01
CA ASP A 234 -17.95 -6.32 -6.76
C ASP A 234 -17.42 -4.96 -6.31
N MET A 235 -16.22 -4.97 -5.71
CA MET A 235 -15.55 -3.82 -5.13
C MET A 235 -14.11 -3.73 -5.62
N GLU A 236 -13.76 -4.50 -6.66
CA GLU A 236 -12.36 -4.68 -7.07
C GLU A 236 -11.70 -3.35 -7.42
N ASP A 237 -12.35 -2.50 -8.21
CA ASP A 237 -11.78 -1.20 -8.61
C ASP A 237 -11.48 -0.31 -7.40
N VAL A 238 -12.41 -0.22 -6.44
CA VAL A 238 -12.24 0.61 -5.23
C VAL A 238 -11.15 0.05 -4.34
N LEU A 239 -11.11 -1.27 -4.16
CA LEU A 239 -10.08 -1.91 -3.36
C LEU A 239 -8.71 -1.76 -4.01
N GLN A 240 -8.56 -2.02 -5.31
CA GLN A 240 -7.29 -1.83 -6.01
C GLN A 240 -6.80 -0.37 -5.95
N ARG A 241 -7.73 0.59 -6.00
CA ARG A 241 -7.42 2.03 -5.98
C ARG A 241 -6.89 2.53 -4.64
N PHE A 242 -7.39 2.01 -3.52
CA PHE A 242 -7.07 2.56 -2.18
C PHE A 242 -6.41 1.57 -1.21
N VAL A 243 -6.48 0.26 -1.50
CA VAL A 243 -5.96 -0.80 -0.65
C VAL A 243 -4.76 -1.48 -1.32
N THR A 244 -3.66 -1.53 -0.60
CA THR A 244 -2.49 -2.34 -0.92
C THR A 244 -2.64 -3.71 -0.29
N ARG A 245 -2.60 -4.77 -1.08
CA ARG A 245 -2.71 -6.14 -0.58
C ARG A 245 -1.87 -7.10 -1.42
N HIS A 246 -0.91 -7.73 -0.77
CA HIS A 246 -0.15 -8.85 -1.31
C HIS A 246 -0.29 -10.07 -0.39
N SER A 247 -0.51 -11.25 -0.99
CA SER A 247 -0.57 -12.53 -0.29
C SER A 247 0.80 -13.21 -0.29
N ARG A 248 0.96 -14.24 0.56
CA ARG A 248 2.15 -15.11 0.56
C ARG A 248 2.27 -15.99 -0.69
N GLU A 249 1.18 -16.12 -1.45
CA GLU A 249 1.11 -16.95 -2.65
C GLU A 249 1.43 -16.08 -3.87
N LEU A 250 2.73 -15.89 -4.12
CA LEU A 250 3.30 -15.54 -5.43
C LEU A 250 4.24 -16.67 -5.86
#